data_AF-K2BIX8-F1
#
_entry.id   AF-K2BIX8-F1
#
_cell.length_a   1.000
_cell.length_b   1.000
_cell.length_c   1.000
_cell.angle_alpha   90.00
_cell.angle_beta   90.00
_cell.angle_gamma   90.00
#
_symmetry.space_group_name_H-M   'P 1'
#
loop_
_entity.id
_entity.type
_entity.pdbx_description
1 polymer ?
#
loop_
_entity_poly.entity_id
_entity_poly.type
_entity_poly.pdbx_seq_one_letter_code
_entity_poly.pdbx_strand_id
1 'polypeptide(L)'
;MTWLSYLLPITIYRKKTSRGSLIEVREMWGERKLDMNGYPQSNRGYRRLWTKVLKRANALDLPPQATGLILGLGGGDTVKILRSDYIVTVVELEAEVVRVAREYFGIESSPTRSILIQDA
;
A
#
# COMPACT_ATOMS: atom_id res chain seq x y z
N MET A 1 -13.51 -15.56 4.16
CA MET A 1 -13.05 -16.94 3.91
C MET A 1 -11.52 -16.99 3.89
N THR A 2 -10.88 -16.83 5.05
CA THR A 2 -9.42 -16.64 5.15
C THR A 2 -8.60 -17.94 5.19
N TRP A 3 -9.18 -19.07 5.58
CA TRP A 3 -8.41 -20.32 5.77
C TRP A 3 -8.02 -21.03 4.47
N LEU A 4 -8.85 -20.96 3.42
CA LEU A 4 -8.55 -21.57 2.12
C LEU A 4 -7.29 -20.96 1.48
N SER A 5 -6.97 -19.71 1.81
CA SER A 5 -5.77 -19.00 1.32
C SER A 5 -4.44 -19.59 1.82
N TYR A 6 -4.47 -20.49 2.80
CA TYR A 6 -3.30 -21.24 3.27
C TYR A 6 -3.00 -22.47 2.40
N LEU A 7 -3.96 -22.91 1.57
CA LEU A 7 -3.78 -24.02 0.65
C LEU A 7 -3.38 -23.52 -0.74
N LEU A 8 -4.09 -22.51 -1.26
CA LEU A 8 -3.84 -21.92 -2.56
C LEU A 8 -4.12 -20.41 -2.52
N PRO A 9 -3.41 -19.59 -3.32
CA PRO A 9 -3.71 -18.16 -3.43
C PRO A 9 -5.09 -17.94 -4.06
N ILE A 10 -5.89 -17.04 -3.49
CA ILE A 10 -7.25 -16.75 -3.96
C ILE A 10 -7.33 -15.30 -4.42
N THR A 11 -7.68 -15.07 -5.68
CA THR A 11 -7.99 -13.71 -6.15
C THR A 11 -9.41 -13.35 -5.74
N ILE A 12 -9.53 -12.37 -4.84
CA ILE A 12 -10.83 -11.89 -4.32
C ILE A 12 -11.32 -10.64 -5.05
N TYR A 13 -10.42 -9.95 -5.74
CA TYR A 13 -10.72 -8.80 -6.57
C TYR A 13 -9.79 -8.76 -7.77
N ARG A 14 -10.31 -8.44 -8.95
CA ARG A 14 -9.54 -8.29 -10.18
C ARG A 14 -10.18 -7.25 -11.08
N LYS A 15 -9.41 -6.25 -11.52
CA LYS A 15 -9.91 -5.23 -12.45
C LYS A 15 -8.78 -4.60 -13.27
N LYS A 16 -9.07 -4.27 -14.52
CA LYS A 16 -8.21 -3.39 -15.33
C LYS A 16 -8.57 -1.93 -15.06
N THR A 17 -7.59 -1.12 -14.69
CA THR A 17 -7.76 0.32 -14.41
C THR A 17 -8.04 1.10 -15.69
N SER A 18 -8.49 2.35 -15.55
CA SER A 18 -8.68 3.26 -16.69
C SER A 18 -7.38 3.58 -17.43
N ARG A 19 -6.23 3.49 -16.75
CA ARG A 19 -4.90 3.70 -17.34
C ARG A 19 -4.25 2.41 -17.85
N GLY A 20 -4.96 1.27 -17.76
CA GLY A 20 -4.59 0.02 -18.41
C GLY A 20 -3.90 -1.01 -17.52
N SER A 21 -3.55 -0.67 -16.28
CA SER A 21 -2.96 -1.60 -15.32
C SER A 21 -3.97 -2.67 -14.91
N LEU A 22 -3.56 -3.93 -14.85
CA LEU A 22 -4.35 -4.99 -14.23
C LEU A 22 -4.03 -5.06 -12.75
N ILE A 23 -5.00 -4.77 -11.88
CA ILE A 23 -4.84 -4.90 -10.44
C ILE A 23 -5.61 -6.10 -9.90
N GLU A 24 -5.03 -6.76 -8.91
CA GLU A 24 -5.59 -7.94 -8.26
C GLU A 24 -5.38 -7.86 -6.75
N VAL A 25 -6.45 -8.04 -5.97
CA VAL A 25 -6.31 -8.33 -4.54
C VAL A 25 -6.38 -9.83 -4.38
N ARG A 26 -5.32 -10.38 -3.79
CA ARG A 26 -5.21 -11.81 -3.52
C ARG A 26 -5.11 -12.06 -2.03
N GLU A 27 -5.76 -13.10 -1.56
CA GLU A 27 -5.55 -13.67 -0.23
C GLU A 27 -4.54 -14.81 -0.35
N MET A 28 -3.51 -14.77 0.49
CA MET A 28 -2.45 -15.77 0.54
C MET A 28 -1.93 -15.83 1.98
N TRP A 29 -1.86 -17.02 2.57
CA TRP A 29 -1.40 -17.21 3.97
C TRP A 29 -2.21 -16.41 5.00
N GLY A 30 -3.51 -16.22 4.76
CA GLY A 30 -4.40 -15.44 5.63
C GLY A 30 -4.22 -13.92 5.53
N GLU A 31 -3.34 -13.43 4.65
CA GLU A 31 -3.09 -12.01 4.43
C GLU A 31 -3.56 -11.59 3.04
N ARG A 32 -4.00 -10.33 2.93
CA ARG A 32 -4.29 -9.69 1.64
C ARG A 32 -3.03 -9.08 1.06
N LYS A 33 -2.88 -9.17 -0.24
CA LYS A 33 -1.84 -8.53 -1.04
C LYS A 33 -2.45 -7.90 -2.29
N LEU A 34 -1.85 -6.80 -2.74
CA LEU A 34 -2.15 -6.16 -4.00
C LEU A 34 -1.06 -6.56 -5.00
N ASP A 35 -1.47 -7.12 -6.13
CA ASP A 35 -0.62 -7.34 -7.29
C ASP A 35 -1.06 -6.38 -8.41
N MET A 36 -0.09 -5.83 -9.16
CA MET A 36 -0.32 -4.97 -10.32
C MET A 36 0.50 -5.49 -11.51
N ASN A 37 -0.17 -5.78 -12.62
CA ASN A 37 0.40 -6.41 -13.82
C ASN A 37 1.17 -7.70 -13.50
N GLY A 38 0.69 -8.47 -12.52
CA GLY A 38 1.34 -9.71 -12.05
C GLY A 38 2.50 -9.50 -11.06
N TYR A 39 2.86 -8.26 -10.73
CA TYR A 39 3.92 -7.95 -9.77
C TYR A 39 3.35 -7.51 -8.42
N PRO A 40 3.88 -8.04 -7.29
CA PRO A 40 3.41 -7.64 -5.98
C PRO A 40 3.71 -6.18 -5.67
N GLN A 41 2.68 -5.45 -5.23
CA GLN A 41 2.73 -4.07 -4.77
C GLN A 41 2.55 -3.95 -3.24
N SER A 42 1.96 -4.96 -2.61
CA SER A 42 1.96 -5.10 -1.15
C SER A 42 2.05 -6.56 -0.75
N ASN A 43 2.83 -6.86 0.30
CA ASN A 43 2.81 -8.15 1.01
C ASN A 43 3.76 -8.10 2.21
N ARG A 44 3.69 -9.11 3.07
CA ARG A 44 4.57 -9.26 4.24
C ARG A 44 6.07 -9.12 3.94
N GLY A 45 6.53 -9.67 2.82
CA GLY A 45 7.93 -9.62 2.40
C GLY A 45 8.36 -8.20 2.03
N TYR A 46 7.57 -7.52 1.21
CA TYR A 46 7.81 -6.12 0.81
C TYR A 46 7.72 -5.18 2.01
N ARG A 47 6.75 -5.38 2.92
CA ARG A 47 6.68 -4.63 4.17
C ARG A 47 7.96 -4.77 5.00
N ARG A 48 8.49 -5.99 5.15
CA ARG A 48 9.77 -6.23 5.84
C ARG A 48 10.95 -5.57 5.14
N LEU A 49 11.00 -5.65 3.81
CA LEU A 49 12.05 -5.01 3.00
C LEU A 49 12.03 -3.49 3.23
N TRP A 50 10.87 -2.85 3.02
CA TRP A 50 10.71 -1.41 3.19
C TRP A 50 10.99 -0.95 4.62
N THR A 51 10.62 -1.75 5.63
CA THR A 51 10.97 -1.45 7.03
C THR A 51 12.49 -1.35 7.22
N LYS A 52 13.25 -2.28 6.62
CA LYS A 52 14.73 -2.23 6.68
C LYS A 52 15.29 -1.03 5.94
N VAL A 53 14.76 -0.72 4.76
CA VAL A 53 15.19 0.44 3.94
C VAL A 53 14.95 1.75 4.69
N LEU A 54 13.73 1.97 5.20
CA LEU A 54 13.37 3.19 5.92
C LEU A 54 14.16 3.35 7.23
N LYS A 55 14.37 2.24 7.96
CA LYS A 55 15.22 2.25 9.15
C LYS A 55 16.66 2.65 8.82
N ARG A 56 17.23 2.08 7.75
CA ARG A 56 18.60 2.40 7.31
C ARG A 56 18.73 3.86 6.84
N ALA A 57 17.66 4.43 6.30
CA ALA A 57 17.58 5.83 5.92
C ALA A 57 17.28 6.78 7.10
N ASN A 58 17.20 6.28 8.33
CA ASN A 58 16.77 7.03 9.53
C ASN A 58 15.38 7.68 9.39
N ALA A 59 14.55 7.22 8.44
CA ALA A 59 13.23 7.79 8.20
C ALA A 59 12.23 7.46 9.32
N LEU A 60 12.50 6.43 10.14
CA LEU A 60 11.64 6.04 11.25
C LEU A 60 11.93 6.80 12.56
N ASP A 61 13.05 7.54 12.61
CA ASP A 61 13.56 8.21 13.81
C ASP A 61 13.63 9.74 13.63
N LEU A 62 12.82 10.29 12.72
CA LEU A 62 12.69 11.73 12.52
C LEU A 62 11.89 12.38 13.67
N PRO A 63 12.03 13.70 13.87
CA PRO A 63 11.21 14.43 14.84
C PRO A 63 9.70 14.25 14.57
N PRO A 64 8.84 14.35 15.61
CA PRO A 64 7.39 14.39 15.43
C PRO A 64 6.98 15.45 14.41
N GLN A 65 5.92 15.19 13.64
CA GLN A 65 5.42 16.08 12.58
C GLN A 65 6.39 16.28 11.40
N ALA A 66 7.43 15.45 11.27
CA ALA A 66 8.23 15.39 10.06
C ALA A 66 7.33 15.21 8.82
N THR A 67 7.64 15.95 7.75
CA THR A 67 6.87 15.92 6.51
C THR A 67 7.48 14.96 5.50
N GLY A 68 6.65 14.31 4.70
CA GLY A 68 7.10 13.37 3.67
C GLY A 68 6.19 13.33 2.46
N LEU A 69 6.79 13.07 1.29
CA LEU A 69 6.11 12.76 0.05
C LEU A 69 6.35 11.29 -0.31
N ILE A 70 5.28 10.54 -0.54
CA ILE A 70 5.35 9.16 -1.04
C ILE A 70 4.77 9.14 -2.45
N LEU A 71 5.58 8.65 -3.39
CA LEU A 71 5.16 8.45 -4.78
C LEU A 71 4.75 6.99 -4.97
N GLY A 72 3.49 6.79 -5.34
CA GLY A 72 2.84 5.48 -5.39
C GLY A 72 2.31 5.04 -4.02
N LEU A 73 1.06 4.57 -3.99
CA LEU A 73 0.42 4.05 -2.79
C LEU A 73 0.54 2.52 -2.71
N GLY A 74 0.33 1.83 -3.83
CA GLY A 74 0.19 0.38 -3.85
C GLY A 74 -0.88 -0.10 -2.84
N GLY A 75 -0.55 -1.11 -2.01
CA GLY A 75 -1.42 -1.53 -0.90
C GLY A 75 -1.20 -0.76 0.41
N GLY A 76 -0.36 0.28 0.40
CA GLY A 76 -0.07 1.17 1.53
C GLY A 76 0.89 0.62 2.59
N ASP A 77 1.76 -0.34 2.24
CA ASP A 77 2.72 -0.91 3.18
C ASP A 77 3.68 0.16 3.74
N THR A 78 4.24 1.03 2.89
CA THR A 78 5.13 2.12 3.31
C THR A 78 4.45 3.05 4.32
N VAL A 79 3.19 3.39 4.06
CA VAL A 79 2.39 4.25 4.94
C VAL A 79 2.15 3.59 6.29
N LYS A 80 1.95 2.27 6.34
CA LYS A 80 1.78 1.50 7.60
C LYS A 80 3.07 1.37 8.42
N ILE A 81 4.24 1.53 7.79
CA ILE A 81 5.54 1.44 8.45
C ILE A 81 5.91 2.77 9.10
N LEU A 82 5.56 3.90 8.48
CA LEU A 82 5.83 5.23 9.02
C LEU A 82 5.07 5.48 10.33
N ARG A 83 5.63 6.34 11.16
CA ARG A 83 4.99 6.74 12.42
C ARG A 83 3.72 7.55 12.14
N SER A 84 2.71 7.38 12.98
CA SER A 84 1.39 8.02 12.80
C SER A 84 1.42 9.54 13.00
N ASP A 85 2.45 10.07 13.66
CA ASP A 85 2.65 11.50 13.92
C ASP A 85 3.39 12.24 12.79
N TYR A 86 3.78 11.56 11.73
CA TYR A 86 4.35 12.18 10.53
C TYR A 86 3.27 12.73 9.61
N ILE A 87 3.56 13.85 8.95
CA ILE A 87 2.64 14.49 7.99
C ILE A 87 3.03 14.04 6.58
N VAL A 88 2.24 13.15 6.00
CA VAL A 88 2.59 12.50 4.73
C VAL A 88 1.58 12.85 3.65
N THR A 89 2.09 13.29 2.49
CA THR A 89 1.32 13.34 1.25
C THR A 89 1.68 12.13 0.40
N VAL A 90 0.68 11.36 0.01
CA VAL A 90 0.83 10.24 -0.93
C VAL A 90 0.24 10.66 -2.25
N VAL A 91 0.99 10.49 -3.34
CA VAL A 91 0.52 10.71 -4.70
C VAL A 91 0.41 9.37 -5.40
N GLU A 92 -0.79 9.04 -5.87
CA GLU A 92 -1.08 7.81 -6.61
C GLU A 92 -1.73 8.15 -7.95
N LEU A 93 -1.23 7.52 -9.00
CA LEU A 93 -1.69 7.76 -10.36
C LEU A 93 -3.04 7.09 -10.63
N GLU A 94 -3.22 5.88 -10.09
CA GLU A 94 -4.34 4.99 -10.34
C GLU A 94 -5.43 5.16 -9.27
N ALA A 95 -6.51 5.90 -9.58
CA ALA A 95 -7.66 6.09 -8.68
C ALA A 95 -8.22 4.76 -8.13
N GLU A 96 -8.15 3.73 -8.96
CA GLU A 96 -8.58 2.37 -8.68
C GLU A 96 -7.72 1.70 -7.60
N VAL A 97 -6.40 1.97 -7.59
CA VAL A 97 -5.49 1.53 -6.52
C VAL A 97 -5.83 2.22 -5.20
N VAL A 98 -6.12 3.52 -5.22
CA VAL A 98 -6.56 4.26 -4.00
C VAL A 98 -7.85 3.68 -3.43
N ARG A 99 -8.82 3.33 -4.28
CA ARG A 99 -10.05 2.68 -3.80
C ARG A 99 -9.77 1.32 -3.17
N VAL A 100 -8.96 0.49 -3.82
CA VAL A 100 -8.59 -0.84 -3.33
C VAL A 100 -7.78 -0.75 -2.02
N ALA A 101 -6.84 0.19 -1.90
CA ALA A 101 -6.06 0.42 -0.69
C ALA A 101 -6.97 0.74 0.51
N ARG A 102 -8.01 1.53 0.30
CA ARG A 102 -9.04 1.82 1.31
C ARG A 102 -9.86 0.57 1.66
N GLU A 103 -10.51 -0.03 0.66
CA GLU A 103 -11.47 -1.11 0.85
C GLU A 103 -10.85 -2.39 1.43
N TYR A 104 -9.67 -2.78 0.95
CA TYR A 104 -9.07 -4.08 1.28
C TYR A 104 -7.96 -3.97 2.34
N PHE A 105 -7.33 -2.80 2.47
CA PHE A 105 -6.15 -2.59 3.31
C PHE A 105 -6.30 -1.52 4.40
N GLY A 106 -7.45 -0.82 4.46
CA GLY A 106 -7.75 0.17 5.49
C GLY A 106 -6.92 1.46 5.38
N ILE A 107 -6.52 1.84 4.16
CA ILE A 107 -5.71 3.04 3.93
C ILE A 107 -6.59 4.18 3.42
N GLU A 108 -6.79 5.20 4.26
CA GLU A 108 -7.66 6.35 3.99
C GLU A 108 -6.99 7.69 4.36
N SER A 109 -7.48 8.82 3.88
CA SER A 109 -6.96 10.11 4.35
C SER A 109 -7.19 10.30 5.85
N SER A 110 -6.31 11.06 6.51
CA SER A 110 -6.41 11.40 7.93
C SER A 110 -5.80 12.78 8.18
N PRO A 111 -5.90 13.39 9.37
CA PRO A 111 -5.32 14.71 9.65
C PRO A 111 -3.82 14.81 9.34
N THR A 112 -3.09 13.70 9.44
CA THR A 112 -1.64 13.63 9.15
C THR A 112 -1.32 12.93 7.83
N ARG A 113 -2.33 12.54 7.04
CA ARG A 113 -2.14 11.81 5.78
C ARG A 113 -3.07 12.32 4.67
N SER A 114 -2.49 12.93 3.65
CA SER A 114 -3.18 13.27 2.41
C SER A 114 -2.93 12.20 1.35
N ILE A 115 -3.95 11.82 0.60
CA ILE A 115 -3.83 10.89 -0.54
C ILE A 115 -4.41 11.60 -1.76
N LEU A 116 -3.55 11.90 -2.73
CA LEU A 116 -3.87 12.64 -3.95
C LEU A 116 -3.86 11.69 -5.15
N ILE A 117 -4.88 11.81 -6.00
CA ILE A 117 -4.97 11.04 -7.25
C ILE A 117 -4.48 11.92 -8.39
N GLN A 118 -3.20 11.85 -8.73
CA GLN A 118 -2.60 12.66 -9.77
C GLN A 118 -1.27 12.06 -10.24
N ASP A 119 -0.72 12.62 -11.32
CA ASP A 119 0.68 12.37 -11.68
C ASP A 119 1.61 13.11 -10.71
N ALA A 120 2.76 12.52 -10.45
CA ALA A 120 3.73 12.98 -9.44
C ALA A 120 4.52 14.22 -9.88
#